data_AF-C6L9D4-F1
#
_entry.id   AF-C6L9D4-F1
#
_cell.length_a   1.000
_cell.length_b   1.000
_cell.length_c   1.000
_cell.angle_alpha   90.00
_cell.angle_beta   90.00
_cell.angle_gamma   90.00
#
_symmetry.space_group_name_H-M   'P 1'
#
loop_
_entity.id
_entity.type
_entity.pdbx_description
1 polymer ?
#
loop_
_entity_poly.entity_id
_entity_poly.type
_entity_poly.pdbx_seq_one_letter_code
_entity_poly.pdbx_strand_id
1 'polypeptide(L)'
;MEDKQMKIRKRKWLLIIPGIFLICLWIHAVYRINREIPRTKSIVYQNGEWVPWKNGVEILVKGGSFMEDSQIRGNQNVTEGMRYAGEMKLLWVDIELKNTSQTGARVDCLELGAEAPGWANIPNPDFYYTINEGKNGLQTELEPGENIEYSLPFLLLKNNFRNSEWKKVEQKEYYITLALYPEKKMIAVQT
;
A
#
# COMPACT_ATOMS: atom_id res chain seq x y z
N MET A 1 29.67 -9.90 -54.76
CA MET A 1 29.67 -9.66 -53.29
C MET A 1 28.64 -8.61 -52.88
N GLU A 2 28.52 -7.50 -53.61
CA GLU A 2 27.54 -6.42 -53.37
C GLU A 2 26.07 -6.86 -53.32
N ASP A 3 25.62 -7.70 -54.26
CA ASP A 3 24.21 -8.12 -54.35
C ASP A 3 23.75 -8.96 -53.15
N LYS A 4 24.69 -9.72 -52.55
CA LYS A 4 24.44 -10.54 -51.35
C LYS A 4 24.29 -9.65 -50.11
N GLN A 5 25.10 -8.59 -49.99
CA GLN A 5 24.97 -7.60 -48.91
C GLN A 5 23.68 -6.78 -49.01
N MET A 6 23.28 -6.42 -50.23
CA MET A 6 22.05 -5.65 -50.49
C MET A 6 20.79 -6.44 -50.10
N LYS A 7 20.74 -7.74 -50.43
CA LYS A 7 19.66 -8.65 -50.01
C LYS A 7 19.57 -8.82 -48.49
N ILE A 8 20.70 -8.90 -47.79
CA ILE A 8 20.73 -8.97 -46.31
C ILE A 8 20.21 -7.67 -45.70
N ARG A 9 20.60 -6.49 -46.23
CA ARG A 9 20.06 -5.19 -45.79
C ARG A 9 18.55 -5.10 -45.97
N LYS A 10 18.02 -5.45 -47.16
CA LYS A 10 16.57 -5.47 -47.44
C LYS A 10 15.80 -6.42 -46.51
N ARG A 11 16.37 -7.60 -46.21
CA ARG A 11 15.78 -8.59 -45.28
C ARG A 11 15.77 -8.12 -43.82
N LYS A 12 16.76 -7.32 -43.40
CA LYS A 12 16.76 -6.67 -42.06
C LYS A 12 15.67 -5.60 -41.96
N TRP A 13 15.51 -4.75 -42.98
CA TRP A 13 14.45 -3.75 -43.02
C TRP A 13 13.03 -4.36 -43.04
N LEU A 14 12.86 -5.53 -43.67
CA LEU A 14 11.62 -6.32 -43.65
C LEU A 14 11.19 -6.78 -42.24
N LEU A 15 12.12 -6.89 -41.29
CA LEU A 15 11.82 -7.26 -39.90
C LEU A 15 11.74 -6.04 -38.97
N ILE A 16 12.54 -5.00 -39.25
CA ILE A 16 12.58 -3.77 -38.46
C ILE A 16 11.29 -2.96 -38.63
N ILE A 17 10.76 -2.85 -39.86
CA ILE A 17 9.57 -2.03 -40.15
C ILE A 17 8.32 -2.57 -39.42
N PRO A 18 7.99 -3.88 -39.47
CA PRO A 18 6.90 -4.44 -38.66
C PRO A 18 7.13 -4.27 -37.16
N GLY A 19 8.37 -4.39 -36.69
CA GLY A 19 8.72 -4.18 -35.28
C GLY A 19 8.43 -2.76 -34.81
N ILE A 20 8.84 -1.75 -35.59
CA ILE A 20 8.52 -0.33 -35.31
C ILE A 20 7.01 -0.11 -35.36
N PHE A 21 6.32 -0.69 -36.33
CA PHE A 21 4.86 -0.57 -36.44
C PHE A 21 4.13 -1.15 -35.21
N LEU A 22 4.56 -2.32 -34.71
CA LEU A 22 4.04 -2.90 -33.47
C LEU A 22 4.31 -2.02 -32.24
N ILE A 23 5.50 -1.42 -32.14
CA ILE A 23 5.83 -0.47 -31.07
C ILE A 23 4.91 0.76 -31.14
N CYS A 24 4.69 1.33 -32.34
CA CYS A 24 3.79 2.45 -32.53
C CYS A 24 2.34 2.11 -32.16
N LEU A 25 1.85 0.92 -32.54
CA LEU A 25 0.52 0.44 -32.14
C LEU A 25 0.41 0.28 -30.61
N TRP A 26 1.45 -0.25 -29.97
CA TRP A 26 1.49 -0.39 -28.52
C TRP A 26 1.49 0.97 -27.81
N ILE A 27 2.33 1.93 -28.24
CA ILE A 27 2.35 3.29 -27.72
C ILE A 27 0.98 3.96 -27.89
N HIS A 28 0.35 3.79 -29.06
CA HIS A 28 -0.98 4.34 -29.33
C HIS A 28 -2.03 3.74 -28.40
N ALA A 29 -2.02 2.42 -28.18
CA ALA A 29 -2.92 1.74 -27.26
C ALA A 29 -2.75 2.22 -25.81
N VAL A 30 -1.49 2.34 -25.35
CA VAL A 30 -1.16 2.86 -24.01
C VAL A 30 -1.65 4.30 -23.86
N TYR A 31 -1.42 5.14 -24.87
CA TYR A 31 -1.85 6.54 -24.84
C TYR A 31 -3.37 6.67 -24.82
N ARG A 32 -4.09 5.86 -25.59
CA ARG A 32 -5.56 5.84 -25.60
C ARG A 32 -6.11 5.48 -24.22
N ILE A 33 -5.63 4.39 -23.62
CA ILE A 33 -6.08 3.93 -22.29
C ILE A 33 -5.80 5.00 -21.22
N ASN A 34 -4.60 5.58 -21.22
CA ASN A 34 -4.23 6.63 -20.25
C ASN A 34 -5.03 7.93 -20.42
N ARG A 35 -5.64 8.17 -21.59
CA ARG A 35 -6.55 9.30 -21.81
C ARG A 35 -7.98 9.01 -21.40
N GLU A 36 -8.44 7.78 -21.61
CA GLU A 36 -9.79 7.34 -21.24
C GLU A 36 -9.94 7.13 -19.73
N ILE A 37 -8.86 6.72 -19.06
CA ILE A 37 -8.81 6.53 -17.61
C ILE A 37 -8.02 7.70 -17.00
N PRO A 38 -8.69 8.79 -16.57
CA PRO A 38 -8.01 9.90 -15.92
C PRO A 38 -7.29 9.40 -14.66
N ARG A 39 -6.05 9.84 -14.46
CA ARG A 39 -5.34 9.56 -13.21
C ARG A 39 -6.18 10.11 -12.05
N THR A 40 -6.53 9.23 -11.13
CA THR A 40 -7.23 9.62 -9.91
C THR A 40 -6.44 10.71 -9.19
N LYS A 41 -7.08 11.86 -8.94
CA LYS A 41 -6.48 12.91 -8.12
C LYS A 41 -6.20 12.34 -6.73
N SER A 42 -4.97 12.53 -6.27
CA SER A 42 -4.56 12.07 -4.95
C SER A 42 -4.49 13.27 -4.00
N ILE A 43 -5.18 13.16 -2.88
CA ILE A 43 -5.16 14.10 -1.77
C ILE A 43 -4.32 13.45 -0.68
N VAL A 44 -3.27 14.14 -0.27
CA VAL A 44 -2.35 13.69 0.78
C VAL A 44 -2.48 14.66 1.97
N TYR A 45 -2.96 14.15 3.08
CA TYR A 45 -3.05 14.85 4.37
C TYR A 45 -1.77 14.64 5.17
N GLN A 46 -1.45 15.59 6.05
CA GLN A 46 -0.26 15.48 6.88
C GLN A 46 -0.50 14.55 8.07
N ASN A 47 0.59 14.00 8.59
CA ASN A 47 0.55 13.26 9.85
C ASN A 47 0.07 14.18 10.99
N GLY A 48 -0.70 13.65 11.95
CA GLY A 48 -1.19 14.43 13.09
C GLY A 48 -2.45 15.28 12.82
N GLU A 49 -3.02 15.23 11.62
CA GLU A 49 -4.29 15.91 11.29
C GLU A 49 -5.49 14.94 11.38
N TRP A 50 -6.62 15.44 11.89
CA TRP A 50 -7.90 14.73 11.79
C TRP A 50 -8.44 14.85 10.37
N VAL A 51 -8.72 13.70 9.75
CA VAL A 51 -9.15 13.61 8.35
C VAL A 51 -10.49 12.89 8.25
N PRO A 52 -11.47 13.45 7.51
CA PRO A 52 -12.73 12.77 7.27
C PRO A 52 -12.54 11.48 6.46
N TRP A 53 -13.07 10.37 6.98
CA TRP A 53 -13.00 9.07 6.33
C TRP A 53 -14.35 8.63 5.75
N LYS A 54 -15.21 8.01 6.57
CA LYS A 54 -16.52 7.47 6.15
C LYS A 54 -17.54 7.54 7.29
N ASN A 55 -18.83 7.57 6.96
CA ASN A 55 -19.93 7.49 7.93
C ASN A 55 -19.83 8.48 9.11
N GLY A 56 -19.30 9.68 8.88
CA GLY A 56 -19.09 10.66 9.94
C GLY A 56 -17.99 10.29 10.95
N VAL A 57 -17.07 9.39 10.56
CA VAL A 57 -15.86 9.06 11.30
C VAL A 57 -14.68 9.82 10.71
N GLU A 58 -13.90 10.42 11.60
CA GLU A 58 -12.60 11.01 11.30
C GLU A 58 -11.49 10.08 11.79
N ILE A 59 -10.36 10.12 11.09
CA ILE A 59 -9.16 9.35 11.43
C ILE A 59 -7.98 10.30 11.65
N LEU A 60 -7.19 9.99 12.66
CA LEU A 60 -5.92 10.64 12.96
C LEU A 60 -4.81 9.57 12.90
N VAL A 61 -3.75 9.82 12.13
CA VAL A 61 -2.54 9.00 12.17
C VAL A 61 -1.55 9.67 13.11
N LYS A 62 -1.15 8.97 14.18
CA LYS A 62 -0.22 9.48 15.21
C LYS A 62 1.25 9.26 14.82
N GLY A 63 1.52 8.24 14.02
CA GLY A 63 2.87 7.85 13.61
C GLY A 63 2.95 6.37 13.28
N GLY A 64 4.16 5.91 12.96
CA GLY A 64 4.44 4.50 12.77
C GLY A 64 5.80 4.08 13.30
N SER A 65 6.00 2.78 13.42
CA SER A 65 7.28 2.20 13.84
C SER A 65 7.50 0.85 13.18
N PHE A 66 8.76 0.46 13.02
CA PHE A 66 9.11 -0.85 12.48
C PHE A 66 9.40 -1.86 13.59
N MET A 67 8.86 -3.06 13.41
CA MET A 67 9.24 -4.24 14.16
C MET A 67 10.05 -5.18 13.26
N GLU A 68 11.26 -5.50 13.70
CA GLU A 68 12.23 -6.30 12.95
C GLU A 68 11.93 -7.80 12.98
N ASP A 69 12.43 -8.53 11.98
CA ASP A 69 12.27 -9.99 11.86
C ASP A 69 12.64 -10.74 13.15
N SER A 70 13.75 -10.34 13.78
CA SER A 70 14.23 -10.92 15.03
C SER A 70 13.26 -10.71 16.20
N GLN A 71 12.62 -9.54 16.27
CA GLN A 71 11.61 -9.23 17.29
C GLN A 71 10.33 -10.04 17.03
N ILE A 72 9.91 -10.15 15.77
CA ILE A 72 8.71 -10.91 15.39
C ILE A 72 8.91 -12.39 15.72
N ARG A 73 10.02 -12.99 15.28
CA ARG A 73 10.29 -14.42 15.47
C ARG A 73 10.62 -14.77 16.93
N GLY A 74 11.16 -13.82 17.69
CA GLY A 74 11.42 -13.96 19.12
C GLY A 74 10.18 -13.79 20.00
N ASN A 75 9.07 -13.28 19.46
CA ASN A 75 7.82 -13.13 20.21
C ASN A 75 7.17 -14.51 20.45
N GLN A 76 6.86 -14.82 21.71
CA GLN A 76 6.32 -16.11 22.12
C GLN A 76 4.91 -16.39 21.61
N ASN A 77 4.13 -15.34 21.34
CA ASN A 77 2.77 -15.47 20.82
C ASN A 77 2.76 -15.80 19.32
N VAL A 78 3.83 -15.47 18.59
CA VAL A 78 3.92 -15.70 17.14
C VAL A 78 4.13 -17.19 16.86
N THR A 79 3.10 -17.81 16.29
CA THR A 79 3.11 -19.24 15.95
C THR A 79 3.89 -19.51 14.66
N GLU A 80 4.28 -20.77 14.44
CA GLU A 80 5.00 -21.18 13.22
C GLU A 80 4.20 -20.90 11.94
N GLY A 81 2.87 -21.01 11.99
CA GLY A 81 2.00 -20.71 10.84
C GLY A 81 2.00 -19.23 10.41
N MET A 82 2.40 -18.33 11.30
CA MET A 82 2.52 -16.89 11.02
C MET A 82 3.92 -16.52 10.50
N ARG A 83 4.87 -17.46 10.54
CA ARG A 83 6.24 -17.23 10.09
C ARG A 83 6.33 -17.42 8.59
N TYR A 84 6.52 -16.33 7.88
CA TYR A 84 6.76 -16.37 6.45
C TYR A 84 8.18 -16.84 6.15
N ALA A 85 8.35 -17.46 4.98
CA ALA A 85 9.66 -17.83 4.46
C ALA A 85 10.44 -16.58 4.04
N GLY A 86 11.61 -16.38 4.66
CA GLY A 86 12.46 -15.21 4.45
C GLY A 86 12.23 -14.11 5.49
N GLU A 87 13.08 -13.09 5.43
CA GLU A 87 13.07 -11.96 6.36
C GLU A 87 11.79 -11.14 6.22
N MET A 88 11.19 -10.73 7.35
CA MET A 88 9.98 -9.92 7.40
C MET A 88 10.12 -8.74 8.37
N LYS A 89 9.36 -7.69 8.12
CA LYS A 89 9.16 -6.57 9.05
C LYS A 89 7.68 -6.27 9.16
N LEU A 90 7.26 -5.72 10.29
CA LEU A 90 5.95 -5.11 10.45
C LEU A 90 6.13 -3.60 10.54
N LEU A 91 5.36 -2.86 9.73
CA LEU A 91 5.11 -1.45 10.00
C LEU A 91 3.89 -1.38 10.90
N TRP A 92 4.07 -0.98 12.15
CA TRP A 92 2.98 -0.65 13.07
C TRP A 92 2.59 0.80 12.85
N VAL A 93 1.31 1.09 12.68
CA VAL A 93 0.79 2.46 12.56
C VAL A 93 -0.25 2.69 13.62
N ASP A 94 -0.02 3.70 14.44
CA ASP A 94 -0.93 4.10 15.50
C ASP A 94 -1.94 5.11 14.94
N ILE A 95 -3.21 4.78 15.07
CA ILE A 95 -4.32 5.60 14.62
C ILE A 95 -5.33 5.83 15.74
N GLU A 96 -6.09 6.91 15.62
CA GLU A 96 -7.28 7.16 16.41
C GLU A 96 -8.47 7.37 15.46
N LEU A 97 -9.60 6.76 15.79
CA LEU A 97 -10.86 6.94 15.09
C LEU A 97 -11.81 7.67 16.02
N LYS A 98 -12.54 8.65 15.47
CA LYS A 98 -13.54 9.43 16.21
C LYS A 98 -14.83 9.49 15.43
N ASN A 99 -15.94 9.12 16.06
CA ASN A 99 -17.26 9.35 15.48
C ASN A 99 -17.73 10.78 15.79
N THR A 100 -17.76 11.63 14.77
CA THR A 100 -18.24 13.02 14.89
C THR A 100 -19.71 13.19 14.49
N SER A 101 -20.40 12.10 14.15
CA SER A 101 -21.82 12.12 13.81
C SER A 101 -22.74 12.02 15.04
N GLN A 102 -24.04 12.16 14.83
CA GLN A 102 -25.06 12.03 15.88
C GLN A 102 -25.59 10.58 16.02
N THR A 103 -25.09 9.64 15.22
CA THR A 103 -25.54 8.25 15.19
C THR A 103 -24.37 7.29 15.34
N GLY A 104 -24.61 6.04 15.75
CA GLY A 104 -23.59 5.01 15.73
C GLY A 104 -22.95 4.84 14.34
N ALA A 105 -21.66 4.55 14.30
CA ALA A 105 -20.92 4.36 13.05
C ALA A 105 -20.11 3.07 13.09
N ARG A 106 -20.39 2.16 12.15
CA ARG A 106 -19.58 0.95 11.97
C ARG A 106 -18.29 1.27 11.22
N VAL A 107 -17.17 0.87 11.79
CA VAL A 107 -15.83 0.95 11.21
C VAL A 107 -15.26 -0.44 11.00
N ASP A 108 -14.44 -0.59 9.96
CA ASP A 108 -13.67 -1.79 9.67
C ASP A 108 -12.26 -1.35 9.28
N CYS A 109 -11.29 -1.59 10.17
CA CYS A 109 -9.91 -1.21 9.94
C CYS A 109 -9.27 -1.94 8.76
N LEU A 110 -9.84 -3.05 8.28
CA LEU A 110 -9.38 -3.75 7.08
C LEU A 110 -9.69 -3.02 5.77
N GLU A 111 -10.53 -1.98 5.82
CA GLU A 111 -10.73 -1.09 4.68
C GLU A 111 -9.61 -0.05 4.53
N LEU A 112 -8.76 0.10 5.55
CA LEU A 112 -7.54 0.91 5.46
C LEU A 112 -6.44 0.11 4.75
N GLY A 113 -5.62 0.80 3.97
CA GLY A 113 -4.39 0.24 3.43
C GLY A 113 -3.18 1.05 3.90
N ALA A 114 -2.01 0.40 4.00
CA ALA A 114 -0.73 1.09 4.02
C ALA A 114 -0.07 0.96 2.65
N GLU A 115 0.60 2.00 2.18
CA GLU A 115 1.30 2.00 0.91
C GLU A 115 2.62 2.76 0.95
N ALA A 116 3.51 2.34 0.06
CA ALA A 116 4.76 3.00 -0.28
C ALA A 116 5.05 2.73 -1.78
N PRO A 117 6.02 3.41 -2.41
CA PRO A 117 6.37 3.10 -3.79
C PRO A 117 6.69 1.61 -4.01
N GLY A 118 5.86 0.96 -4.83
CA GLY A 118 5.98 -0.46 -5.19
C GLY A 118 5.44 -1.45 -4.15
N TRP A 119 4.75 -0.99 -3.11
CA TRP A 119 4.19 -1.86 -2.07
C TRP A 119 2.89 -1.29 -1.51
N ALA A 120 1.91 -2.16 -1.30
CA ALA A 120 0.71 -1.84 -0.54
C ALA A 120 0.21 -3.10 0.18
N ASN A 121 -0.38 -2.93 1.35
CA ASN A 121 -0.98 -4.01 2.11
C ASN A 121 -2.11 -3.49 3.00
N ILE A 122 -2.98 -4.38 3.46
CA ILE A 122 -3.97 -4.09 4.52
C ILE A 122 -3.39 -4.47 5.89
N PRO A 123 -4.01 -4.06 7.01
CA PRO A 123 -3.61 -4.54 8.32
C PRO A 123 -3.65 -6.08 8.36
N ASN A 124 -2.64 -6.70 8.96
CA ASN A 124 -2.57 -8.14 9.12
C ASN A 124 -3.31 -8.55 10.40
N PRO A 125 -4.46 -9.26 10.31
CA PRO A 125 -5.27 -9.61 11.48
C PRO A 125 -4.53 -10.52 12.45
N ASP A 126 -3.76 -11.48 11.94
CA ASP A 126 -3.06 -12.45 12.77
C ASP A 126 -2.06 -11.74 13.69
N PHE A 127 -1.23 -10.86 13.14
CA PHE A 127 -0.30 -10.06 13.94
C PHE A 127 -1.01 -9.08 14.88
N TYR A 128 -2.15 -8.51 14.46
CA TYR A 128 -2.93 -7.62 15.31
C TYR A 128 -3.43 -8.33 16.57
N TYR A 129 -4.11 -9.47 16.43
CA TYR A 129 -4.66 -10.17 17.60
C TYR A 129 -3.58 -10.86 18.44
N THR A 130 -2.47 -11.27 17.82
CA THR A 130 -1.43 -12.07 18.49
C THR A 130 -0.37 -11.22 19.20
N ILE A 131 0.07 -10.12 18.56
CA ILE A 131 1.14 -9.27 19.09
C ILE A 131 0.58 -8.05 19.83
N ASN A 132 -0.45 -7.40 19.29
CA ASN A 132 -1.06 -6.22 19.92
C ASN A 132 -2.11 -6.57 20.99
N GLU A 133 -2.32 -7.87 21.27
CA GLU A 133 -3.38 -8.37 22.15
C GLU A 133 -4.73 -7.70 21.85
N GLY A 134 -5.02 -7.49 20.56
CA GLY A 134 -6.02 -6.57 20.02
C GLY A 134 -7.18 -6.28 20.95
N LYS A 135 -7.08 -5.17 21.70
CA LYS A 135 -8.06 -4.80 22.74
C LYS A 135 -9.45 -4.60 22.15
N ASN A 136 -9.50 -4.10 20.92
CA ASN A 136 -10.71 -3.85 20.16
C ASN A 136 -10.73 -4.77 18.93
N GLY A 137 -11.93 -5.21 18.52
CA GLY A 137 -12.07 -5.84 17.21
C GLY A 137 -11.67 -4.88 16.09
N LEU A 138 -11.07 -5.40 15.02
CA LEU A 138 -10.80 -4.61 13.81
C LEU A 138 -12.09 -4.09 13.15
N GLN A 139 -13.22 -4.73 13.45
CA GLN A 139 -14.57 -4.25 13.18
C GLN A 139 -15.23 -3.85 14.50
N THR A 140 -15.62 -2.58 14.62
CA THR A 140 -16.35 -2.09 15.79
C THR A 140 -17.45 -1.11 15.37
N GLU A 141 -18.42 -0.95 16.25
CA GLU A 141 -19.36 0.16 16.20
C GLU A 141 -18.85 1.24 17.15
N LEU A 142 -18.90 2.50 16.71
CA LEU A 142 -18.54 3.66 17.50
C LEU A 142 -19.79 4.47 17.82
N GLU A 143 -20.04 4.72 19.10
CA GLU A 143 -21.11 5.60 19.54
C GLU A 143 -20.84 7.07 19.18
N PRO A 144 -21.86 7.94 19.12
CA PRO A 144 -21.68 9.36 18.88
C PRO A 144 -20.68 9.99 19.86
N GLY A 145 -19.61 10.60 19.32
CA GLY A 145 -18.55 11.22 20.11
C GLY A 145 -17.51 10.25 20.69
N GLU A 146 -17.62 8.96 20.43
CA GLU A 146 -16.64 7.96 20.88
C GLU A 146 -15.32 8.07 20.10
N ASN A 147 -14.22 7.90 20.83
CA ASN A 147 -12.87 7.80 20.30
C ASN A 147 -12.29 6.43 20.64
N ILE A 148 -11.62 5.82 19.67
CA ILE A 148 -10.94 4.54 19.86
C ILE A 148 -9.56 4.56 19.21
N GLU A 149 -8.60 3.89 19.83
CA GLU A 149 -7.24 3.78 19.33
C GLU A 149 -6.96 2.38 18.79
N TYR A 150 -6.17 2.33 17.71
CA TYR A 150 -5.65 1.11 17.13
C TYR A 150 -4.16 1.24 16.84
N SER A 151 -3.41 0.16 17.05
CA SER A 151 -2.09 -0.03 16.48
C SER A 151 -2.19 -1.10 15.42
N LEU A 152 -2.07 -0.73 14.15
CA LEU A 152 -2.33 -1.59 13.00
C LEU A 152 -1.01 -2.11 12.40
N PRO A 153 -0.78 -3.44 12.35
CA PRO A 153 0.42 -4.00 11.75
C PRO A 153 0.25 -4.24 10.26
N PHE A 154 1.21 -3.78 9.46
CA PHE A 154 1.27 -4.03 8.03
C PHE A 154 2.51 -4.84 7.69
N LEU A 155 2.32 -5.98 7.02
CA LEU A 155 3.40 -6.93 6.76
C LEU A 155 4.22 -6.55 5.53
N LEU A 156 5.54 -6.48 5.72
CA LEU A 156 6.55 -6.36 4.67
C LEU A 156 7.36 -7.65 4.61
N LEU A 157 7.33 -8.32 3.46
CA LEU A 157 8.14 -9.51 3.20
C LEU A 157 9.30 -9.15 2.28
N LYS A 158 10.53 -9.52 2.65
CA LYS A 158 11.73 -9.25 1.83
C LYS A 158 11.59 -9.75 0.40
N ASN A 159 10.90 -10.86 0.19
CA ASN A 159 10.68 -11.45 -1.14
C ASN A 159 9.86 -10.53 -2.08
N ASN A 160 9.16 -9.53 -1.54
CA ASN A 160 8.41 -8.55 -2.32
C ASN A 160 9.28 -7.38 -2.80
N PHE A 161 10.54 -7.31 -2.36
CA PHE A 161 11.45 -6.20 -2.63
C PHE A 161 12.75 -6.69 -3.25
N ARG A 162 13.39 -5.84 -4.06
CA ARG A 162 14.79 -6.07 -4.43
C ARG A 162 15.67 -5.89 -3.19
N ASN A 163 16.80 -6.59 -3.13
CA ASN A 163 17.76 -6.46 -2.02
C ASN A 163 18.19 -5.00 -1.75
N SER A 164 18.34 -4.19 -2.80
CA SER A 164 18.66 -2.75 -2.68
C SER A 164 17.54 -1.93 -2.06
N GLU A 165 16.29 -2.30 -2.31
CA GLU A 165 15.10 -1.64 -1.76
C GLU A 165 14.87 -2.08 -0.32
N TRP A 166 15.06 -3.37 -0.03
CA TRP A 166 14.92 -3.92 1.33
C TRP A 166 15.83 -3.22 2.34
N LYS A 167 17.09 -2.96 1.97
CA LYS A 167 18.05 -2.24 2.83
C LYS A 167 17.62 -0.81 3.19
N LYS A 168 16.68 -0.23 2.45
CA LYS A 168 16.17 1.13 2.63
C LYS A 168 14.67 1.14 2.84
N VAL A 169 14.08 -0.01 3.20
CA VAL A 169 12.62 -0.16 3.25
C VAL A 169 12.02 0.83 4.25
N GLU A 170 12.67 1.01 5.40
CA GLU A 170 12.24 1.95 6.45
C GLU A 170 12.47 3.42 6.12
N GLN A 171 13.25 3.72 5.07
CA GLN A 171 13.52 5.09 4.62
C GLN A 171 12.52 5.53 3.54
N LYS A 172 11.57 4.66 3.18
CA LYS A 172 10.50 5.01 2.23
C LYS A 172 9.49 5.91 2.90
N GLU A 173 8.81 6.72 2.09
CA GLU A 173 7.60 7.41 2.52
C GLU A 173 6.44 6.42 2.54
N TYR A 174 5.75 6.37 3.68
CA TYR A 174 4.60 5.51 3.92
C TYR A 174 3.33 6.34 4.08
N TYR A 175 2.21 5.79 3.64
CA TYR A 175 0.90 6.44 3.71
C TYR A 175 -0.17 5.44 4.18
N ILE A 176 -1.13 5.92 4.96
CA ILE A 176 -2.41 5.22 5.17
C ILE A 176 -3.40 5.69 4.11
N THR A 177 -3.83 4.77 3.25
CA THR A 177 -4.84 4.99 2.22
C THR A 177 -6.23 4.77 2.79
N LEU A 178 -7.06 5.81 2.73
CA LEU A 178 -8.43 5.83 3.24
C LEU A 178 -9.48 5.49 2.16
N ALA A 179 -9.19 5.89 0.92
CA ALA A 179 -10.05 5.70 -0.23
C ALA A 179 -9.22 5.68 -1.52
N LEU A 180 -9.63 4.89 -2.50
CA LEU A 180 -9.01 4.84 -3.83
C LEU A 180 -9.79 5.62 -4.91
N TYR A 181 -11.10 5.77 -4.75
CA TYR A 181 -12.00 6.40 -5.72
C TYR A 181 -13.12 7.19 -5.00
N PRO A 182 -13.71 8.22 -5.65
CA PRO A 182 -13.31 8.79 -6.95
C PRO A 182 -12.00 9.61 -6.86
N GLU A 183 -11.59 9.98 -5.65
CA GLU A 183 -10.30 10.59 -5.35
C GLU A 183 -9.56 9.71 -4.36
N LYS A 184 -8.26 9.57 -4.57
CA LYS A 184 -7.40 8.81 -3.68
C LYS A 184 -7.10 9.67 -2.46
N LYS A 185 -7.42 9.20 -1.26
CA LYS A 185 -7.17 9.92 0.00
C LYS A 185 -6.14 9.15 0.80
N MET A 186 -5.08 9.84 1.21
CA MET A 186 -3.94 9.26 1.92
C MET A 186 -3.50 10.18 3.06
N ILE A 187 -3.03 9.61 4.16
CA ILE A 187 -2.40 10.34 5.26
C ILE A 187 -0.95 9.90 5.36
N ALA A 188 -0.01 10.85 5.42
CA ALA A 188 1.41 10.53 5.61
C ALA A 188 1.66 9.86 6.97
N VAL A 189 2.49 8.82 6.97
CA VAL A 189 2.96 8.16 8.20
C VAL A 189 4.35 8.67 8.52
N GLN A 190 4.50 9.26 9.70
CA GLN A 190 5.82 9.59 10.23
C GLN A 190 6.37 8.37 10.98
N THR A 191 7.39 7.73 10.40
CA THR A 191 8.08 6.54 10.94
C THR A 191 9.38 6.90 11.66
#